data_AF-A0A1C6YYL6-F1
#
_entry.id   AF-A0A1C6YYL6-F1
#
_cell.length_a   1.000
_cell.length_b   1.000
_cell.length_c   1.000
_cell.angle_alpha   90.00
_cell.angle_beta   90.00
_cell.angle_gamma   90.00
#
_symmetry.space_group_name_H-M   'P 1'
#
loop_
_entity.id
_entity.type
_entity.pdbx_description
1 polymer ?
#
loop_
_entity_poly.entity_id
_entity_poly.type
_entity_poly.pdbx_seq_one_letter_code
_entity_poly.pdbx_strand_id
1 'polypeptide(L)' 'MNQLRKDFITGLEERVRDNYTPSIVARYALEFYLDHDFTDSKLEYVINYLRGIDAGPQFELSKKEVINFIKNK' A
#
# COMPACT_ATOMS: atom_id res chain seq x y z
N MET A 1 5.09 -4.35 15.74
CA MET A 1 4.51 -4.49 14.39
C MET A 1 4.01 -5.92 14.25
N ASN A 2 2.72 -6.14 13.99
CA ASN A 2 2.19 -7.50 13.75
C ASN A 2 2.82 -8.07 12.45
N GLN A 3 2.81 -9.39 12.29
CA GLN A 3 3.46 -10.05 11.15
C GLN A 3 2.88 -9.56 9.82
N LEU A 4 1.55 -9.50 9.72
CA LEU A 4 0.81 -9.03 8.54
C LEU A 4 1.28 -7.65 8.03
N ARG A 5 1.52 -6.72 8.96
CA ARG A 5 2.02 -5.38 8.65
C ARG A 5 3.45 -5.39 8.15
N LYS A 6 4.30 -6.27 8.68
CA LYS A 6 5.66 -6.46 8.15
C LYS A 6 5.59 -6.96 6.72
N ASP A 7 4.79 -8.00 6.49
CA ASP A 7 4.63 -8.63 5.18
C ASP A 7 4.12 -7.61 4.14
N PHE A 8 3.12 -6.81 4.52
CA PHE A 8 2.61 -5.75 3.67
C PHE A 8 3.69 -4.73 3.29
N ILE A 9 4.40 -4.18 4.29
CA ILE A 9 5.42 -3.14 4.07
C ILE A 9 6.58 -3.67 3.23
N THR A 10 7.11 -4.85 3.55
CA THR A 10 8.22 -5.45 2.79
C THR A 10 7.83 -5.70 1.35
N GLY A 11 6.65 -6.29 1.09
CA GLY A 11 6.20 -6.53 -0.28
C GLY A 11 5.90 -5.24 -1.06
N LEU A 12 5.50 -4.16 -0.40
CA LEU A 12 5.32 -2.85 -1.02
C LEU A 12 6.67 -2.24 -1.38
N GLU A 13 7.64 -2.25 -0.47
CA GLU A 13 8.99 -1.70 -0.68
C GLU A 13 9.73 -2.38 -1.83
N GLU A 14 9.56 -3.69 -1.99
CA GLU A 14 10.08 -4.45 -3.13
C GLU A 14 9.49 -3.97 -4.46
N ARG A 15 8.17 -3.78 -4.53
CA ARG A 15 7.46 -3.40 -5.75
C ARG A 15 7.76 -1.96 -6.20
N VAL A 16 7.98 -1.04 -5.26
CA VAL A 16 8.25 0.36 -5.60
C VAL A 16 9.73 0.65 -5.91
N ARG A 17 10.62 -0.36 -5.85
CA ARG A 17 12.07 -0.16 -5.97
C ARG A 17 12.50 0.33 -7.36
N ASP A 18 12.11 -0.37 -8.42
CA ASP A 18 12.75 -0.20 -9.73
C ASP A 18 11.85 0.46 -10.80
N ASN A 19 10.53 0.31 -10.75
CA ASN A 19 9.59 0.90 -11.73
C ASN A 19 8.26 1.31 -11.07
N TYR A 20 8.26 2.41 -10.34
CA TYR A 20 7.07 2.88 -9.63
C TYR A 20 5.97 3.36 -10.59
N THR A 21 4.77 2.83 -10.42
CA THR A 21 3.51 3.42 -10.89
C THR A 21 2.45 3.34 -9.78
N PRO A 22 1.50 4.28 -9.72
CA PRO A 22 0.36 4.19 -8.78
C PRO A 22 -0.39 2.85 -8.91
N SER A 23 -0.57 2.36 -10.13
CA SER A 23 -1.22 1.07 -10.43
C SER A 23 -0.55 -0.14 -9.80
N ILE A 24 0.79 -0.17 -9.69
CA ILE A 24 1.51 -1.28 -9.02
C ILE A 24 1.16 -1.33 -7.53
N VAL A 25 1.08 -0.17 -6.89
CA VAL A 25 0.75 -0.05 -5.47
C VAL A 25 -0.72 -0.36 -5.22
N ALA A 26 -1.62 0.22 -6.02
CA ALA A 26 -3.06 -0.03 -5.91
C ALA A 26 -3.40 -1.51 -6.11
N ARG A 27 -2.80 -2.15 -7.12
CA ARG A 27 -2.96 -3.58 -7.38
C ARG A 27 -2.44 -4.42 -6.22
N TYR A 28 -1.23 -4.15 -5.73
CA TYR A 28 -0.68 -4.91 -4.60
C TYR A 28 -1.54 -4.78 -3.34
N ALA A 29 -2.00 -3.57 -3.03
CA ALA A 29 -2.88 -3.34 -1.89
C ALA A 29 -4.23 -4.05 -2.07
N LEU A 30 -4.74 -4.16 -3.30
CA LEU A 30 -5.97 -4.89 -3.60
C LEU A 30 -5.80 -6.39 -3.40
N GLU A 31 -4.75 -6.97 -3.97
CA GLU A 31 -4.40 -8.39 -3.81
C GLU A 31 -4.23 -8.72 -2.32
N PHE A 32 -3.44 -7.91 -1.60
CA PHE A 32 -3.22 -8.13 -0.16
C PHE A 32 -4.51 -8.06 0.67
N TYR A 33 -5.44 -7.16 0.30
CA TYR A 33 -6.74 -7.07 0.97
C TYR A 33 -7.62 -8.29 0.74
N LEU A 34 -7.58 -8.88 -0.45
CA LEU A 34 -8.38 -10.06 -0.78
C LEU A 34 -7.84 -11.33 -0.12
N ASP A 35 -6.53 -11.39 0.12
CA ASP A 35 -5.86 -12.59 0.64
C ASP A 35 -5.84 -12.67 2.19
N HIS A 36 -6.23 -11.61 2.91
CA HIS A 36 -6.06 -11.54 4.37
C HIS A 36 -7.26 -10.94 5.09
N ASP A 37 -7.54 -11.48 6.29
CA ASP A 37 -8.43 -10.85 7.26
C ASP A 37 -7.67 -9.84 8.12
N PHE A 38 -8.25 -8.65 8.31
CA PHE A 38 -7.61 -7.58 9.08
C PHE A 38 -8.21 -7.46 10.48
N THR A 39 -7.34 -7.53 11.48
CA THR A 39 -7.66 -7.15 12.88
C THR A 39 -7.00 -5.84 13.30
N ASP A 40 -5.98 -5.38 12.54
CA ASP A 40 -5.31 -4.09 12.72
C ASP A 40 -6.00 -3.03 11.84
N SER A 41 -6.85 -2.22 12.46
CA SER A 41 -7.61 -1.16 11.78
C SER A 41 -6.72 -0.09 11.13
N LYS A 42 -5.49 0.12 11.63
CA LYS A 42 -4.55 1.06 10.99
C LYS A 42 -3.98 0.47 9.71
N LEU A 43 -3.63 -0.81 9.73
CA LEU A 43 -3.18 -1.51 8.54
C LEU A 43 -4.28 -1.58 7.48
N GLU A 44 -5.50 -1.92 7.90
CA GLU A 44 -6.67 -1.95 7.01
C GLU A 44 -6.90 -0.57 6.35
N TYR A 45 -6.82 0.52 7.11
CA TYR A 45 -6.91 1.88 6.57
C TYR A 45 -5.83 2.17 5.53
N VAL A 46 -4.57 1.83 5.83
CA VAL A 46 -3.44 2.04 4.90
C VAL A 46 -3.68 1.30 3.59
N ILE A 47 -4.10 0.04 3.68
CA ILE A 47 -4.36 -0.80 2.52
C ILE A 47 -5.53 -0.24 1.70
N ASN A 48 -6.66 0.08 2.34
CA ASN A 48 -7.82 0.64 1.65
C ASN A 48 -7.52 1.99 0.98
N TYR A 49 -6.70 2.83 1.61
CA TYR A 49 -6.25 4.07 1.00
C TYR A 49 -5.39 3.81 -0.25
N LEU A 50 -4.38 2.93 -0.13
CA LEU A 50 -3.47 2.62 -1.23
C LEU A 50 -4.16 1.94 -2.42
N ARG A 51 -5.24 1.17 -2.19
CA ARG A 51 -6.08 0.59 -3.25
C ARG A 51 -6.75 1.64 -4.14
N GLY A 52 -6.98 2.84 -3.61
CA GLY A 52 -7.68 3.92 -4.31
C GLY A 52 -6.79 4.87 -5.10
N ILE A 53 -5.45 4.75 -5.01
CA ILE A 53 -4.55 5.77 -5.58
C ILE A 53 -4.50 5.74 -7.12
N ASP A 54 -5.00 4.67 -7.74
CA ASP A 54 -5.09 4.50 -9.20
C ASP A 54 -6.51 4.77 -9.73
N ALA A 55 -7.40 5.32 -8.89
CA ALA A 55 -8.79 5.64 -9.30
C ALA A 55 -8.90 6.91 -10.16
N GLY A 56 -7.81 7.66 -10.33
CA GLY A 56 -7.72 8.84 -11.17
C GLY A 56 -6.56 9.77 -10.77
N PRO A 57 -6.16 10.72 -11.64
CA PRO A 57 -4.96 11.55 -11.44
C PRO A 57 -4.93 12.34 -10.12
N GLN A 58 -6.10 12.71 -9.60
CA GLN A 58 -6.24 13.44 -8.34
C GLN A 58 -5.95 12.60 -7.08
N PHE A 59 -5.89 11.27 -7.21
CA PHE A 59 -5.62 10.34 -6.12
C PHE A 59 -4.22 9.74 -6.19
N GLU A 60 -3.53 9.92 -7.30
CA GLU A 60 -2.19 9.38 -7.51
C GLU A 60 -1.22 9.96 -6.50
N LEU A 61 -0.39 9.09 -5.95
CA LEU A 61 0.75 9.46 -5.14
C LEU A 61 2.02 9.28 -5.95
N SER A 62 3.04 10.08 -5.68
CA SER A 62 4.40 9.78 -6.10
C SER A 62 5.00 8.66 -5.24
N LYS A 63 6.08 8.03 -5.72
CA LYS A 63 6.88 7.07 -4.95
C LYS A 63 7.27 7.60 -3.56
N LYS A 64 7.66 8.87 -3.50
CA LYS A 64 8.07 9.53 -2.25
C LYS A 64 6.90 9.67 -1.28
N GLU A 65 5.72 10.02 -1.79
CA GLU A 65 4.51 10.13 -0.98
C GLU A 65 4.05 8.78 -0.44
N VAL A 66 4.10 7.70 -1.24
CA VAL A 66 3.81 6.34 -0.76
C VAL A 66 4.77 5.95 0.37
N ILE A 67 6.08 6.15 0.18
CA ILE A 67 7.09 5.81 1.20
C ILE A 67 6.89 6.64 2.48
N ASN A 68 6.58 7.94 2.35
CA ASN A 68 6.29 8.78 3.51
C ASN A 68 4.98 8.37 4.20
N PHE A 69 3.95 7.99 3.43
CA PHE A 69 2.68 7.57 3.96
C PHE A 69 2.82 6.33 4.85
N ILE A 70 3.53 5.30 4.38
CA ILE A 70 3.73 4.05 5.14
C ILE A 70 4.66 4.22 6.36
N LYS A 71 5.60 5.17 6.33
CA LYS A 71 6.51 5.43 7.47
C LYS A 71 5.84 6.19 8.61
N ASN A 72 4.79 6.96 8.34
CA ASN A 72 4.11 7.82 9.31
C ASN A 72 2.82 7.21 9.89
N LYS A 73 2.50 5.96 9.55
CA LYS A 73 1.34 5.21 10.04
C LYS A 73 1.85 3.97 10.76
#